data_AF-A0A2N2KFC5-F1
#
_entry.id   AF-A0A2N2KFC5-F1
#
_cell.length_a   1.000
_cell.length_b   1.000
_cell.length_c   1.000
_cell.angle_alpha   90.00
_cell.angle_beta   90.00
_cell.angle_gamma   90.00
#
_symmetry.space_group_name_H-M   'P 1'
#
loop_
_entity.id
_entity.type
_entity.pdbx_description
1 polymer ?
#
loop_
_entity_poly.entity_id
_entity_poly.type
_entity_poly.pdbx_seq_one_letter_code
_entity_poly.pdbx_strand_id
1 'polypeptide(L)'
;MASDNRRAYYRAQITIPLQWRILLPEESRIVRQGLGANLFRGTGVPNPIDEFLEQATPGSSEEHLYRCLQLVNNKLDFLIEHAFLHPDRSSPARGDVIDISGSGLKFTCRDHIPEGSLLKLDLVIPTTSRYQLEMISEVVRIETRMGGYTVACKIMEIDEGARESIVDVVFQKQRKDIRTSRQVQEDSNAH
;
A
#
# COMPACT_ATOMS: atom_id res chain seq x y z
N MET A 1 -29.14 20.47 -0.92
CA MET A 1 -28.35 20.21 0.29
C MET A 1 -27.00 19.67 -0.15
N ALA A 2 -25.95 20.48 -0.03
CA ALA A 2 -24.59 20.07 -0.41
C ALA A 2 -24.10 19.04 0.63
N SER A 3 -23.90 17.80 0.20
CA SER A 3 -23.32 16.75 1.04
C SER A 3 -21.92 17.20 1.48
N ASP A 4 -21.74 17.39 2.77
CA ASP A 4 -20.44 17.63 3.41
C ASP A 4 -19.53 16.42 3.16
N ASN A 5 -18.85 16.41 2.01
CA ASN A 5 -17.87 15.41 1.64
C ASN A 5 -16.55 15.73 2.34
N ARG A 6 -16.56 15.68 3.67
CA ARG A 6 -15.39 15.84 4.54
C ARG A 6 -14.54 14.57 4.48
N ARG A 7 -13.86 14.38 3.35
CA ARG A 7 -12.85 13.32 3.22
C ARG A 7 -11.69 13.66 4.15
N ALA A 8 -11.40 12.76 5.09
CA ALA A 8 -10.28 12.92 6.03
C ALA A 8 -8.91 12.83 5.33
N TYR A 9 -8.83 12.13 4.19
CA TYR A 9 -7.60 11.93 3.44
C TYR A 9 -7.76 12.28 1.96
N TYR A 10 -6.73 12.92 1.42
CA TYR A 10 -6.54 13.11 -0.01
C TYR A 10 -6.25 11.77 -0.69
N ARG A 11 -6.59 11.66 -1.98
CA ARG A 11 -6.34 10.46 -2.80
C ARG A 11 -5.42 10.79 -3.98
N ALA A 12 -4.63 9.83 -4.41
CA ALA A 12 -3.81 9.94 -5.61
C ALA A 12 -4.04 8.76 -6.55
N GLN A 13 -4.10 9.05 -7.85
CA GLN A 13 -4.05 8.05 -8.91
C GLN A 13 -2.60 7.61 -9.11
N ILE A 14 -2.35 6.32 -8.92
CA ILE A 14 -1.02 5.72 -8.99
C ILE A 14 -1.14 4.34 -9.62
N THR A 15 -0.01 3.73 -10.00
CA THR A 15 0.02 2.34 -10.46
C THR A 15 1.10 1.62 -9.69
N ILE A 16 0.68 0.77 -8.75
CA ILE A 16 1.58 0.00 -7.89
C ILE A 16 1.13 -1.45 -7.86
N PRO A 17 2.03 -2.42 -8.15
CA PRO A 17 1.71 -3.84 -7.99
C PRO A 17 1.30 -4.17 -6.57
N LEU A 18 0.25 -4.98 -6.44
CA LEU A 18 -0.35 -5.42 -5.20
C LEU A 18 -0.43 -6.94 -5.19
N GLN A 19 -0.10 -7.53 -4.05
CA GLN A 19 -0.46 -8.89 -3.69
C GLN A 19 -1.60 -8.88 -2.68
N TRP A 20 -2.51 -9.83 -2.81
CA TRP A 20 -3.65 -9.95 -1.90
C TRP A 20 -4.06 -11.40 -1.67
N ARG A 21 -4.65 -11.65 -0.51
CA ARG A 21 -5.40 -12.87 -0.22
C ARG A 21 -6.62 -12.58 0.64
N ILE A 22 -7.66 -13.40 0.48
CA ILE A 22 -8.80 -13.37 1.39
C ILE A 22 -8.36 -13.96 2.74
N LEU A 23 -8.72 -13.29 3.83
CA LEU A 23 -8.50 -13.79 5.17
C LEU A 23 -9.37 -15.01 5.46
N LEU A 24 -8.81 -15.98 6.19
CA LEU A 24 -9.56 -17.11 6.72
C LEU A 24 -10.62 -16.63 7.74
N PRO A 25 -11.67 -17.42 8.02
CA PRO A 25 -12.71 -17.04 8.98
C PRO A 25 -12.17 -16.73 10.38
N GLU A 26 -11.13 -17.42 10.82
CA GLU A 26 -10.45 -17.19 12.11
C GLU A 26 -9.67 -15.87 12.12
N GLU A 27 -8.90 -15.58 11.07
CA GLU A 27 -8.19 -14.31 10.89
C GLU A 27 -9.17 -13.13 10.82
N SER A 28 -10.27 -13.31 10.11
CA SER A 28 -11.35 -12.32 10.03
C SER A 28 -11.94 -12.00 11.40
N ARG A 29 -12.03 -12.98 12.30
CA ARG A 29 -12.49 -12.78 13.68
C ARG A 29 -11.49 -11.97 14.49
N ILE A 30 -10.19 -12.25 14.36
CA ILE A 30 -9.11 -11.50 15.01
C ILE A 30 -9.17 -10.01 14.63
N VAL A 31 -9.34 -9.71 13.34
CA VAL A 31 -9.47 -8.33 12.85
C VAL A 31 -10.68 -7.63 13.44
N ARG A 32 -11.84 -8.31 13.44
CA ARG A 32 -13.09 -7.75 13.99
C ARG A 32 -13.04 -7.53 15.50
N GLN A 33 -12.13 -8.20 16.21
CA GLN A 33 -11.84 -7.98 17.63
C GLN A 33 -10.85 -6.83 17.88
N GLY A 34 -10.37 -6.16 16.82
CA GLY A 34 -9.38 -5.09 16.92
C GLY A 34 -7.94 -5.58 17.11
N LEU A 35 -7.68 -6.86 16.80
CA LEU A 35 -6.36 -7.48 16.94
C LEU A 35 -5.69 -7.74 15.57
N GLY A 36 -6.07 -6.97 14.55
CA GLY A 36 -5.62 -7.17 13.17
C GLY A 36 -4.10 -7.10 13.01
N ALA A 37 -3.43 -6.26 13.79
CA ALA A 37 -1.97 -6.10 13.76
C ALA A 37 -1.21 -7.41 14.00
N ASN A 38 -1.81 -8.37 14.73
CA ASN A 38 -1.21 -9.68 14.99
C ASN A 38 -1.08 -10.56 13.74
N LEU A 39 -1.73 -10.20 12.65
CA LEU A 39 -1.66 -10.93 11.37
C LEU A 39 -0.55 -10.39 10.47
N PHE A 40 0.18 -9.37 10.89
CA PHE A 40 1.30 -8.80 10.16
C PHE A 40 2.57 -9.64 10.30
N ARG A 41 3.34 -9.74 9.22
CA ARG A 41 4.57 -10.55 9.15
C ARG A 41 5.61 -10.13 10.18
N GLY A 42 5.65 -8.85 10.55
CA GLY A 42 6.65 -8.26 11.45
C GLY A 42 6.47 -8.51 12.95
N THR A 43 5.50 -9.31 13.39
CA THR A 43 5.22 -9.50 14.83
C THR A 43 6.10 -10.56 15.52
N GLY A 44 7.00 -11.23 14.79
CA GLY A 44 7.76 -12.38 15.33
C GLY A 44 9.25 -12.15 15.58
N VAL A 45 9.95 -11.41 14.72
CA VAL A 45 11.40 -11.16 14.83
C VAL A 45 11.71 -9.77 14.26
N PRO A 46 12.26 -8.83 15.05
CA PRO A 46 12.70 -7.54 14.54
C PRO A 46 13.74 -7.75 13.44
N ASN A 47 13.62 -7.01 12.34
CA ASN A 47 14.69 -6.97 11.34
C ASN A 47 15.93 -6.36 12.02
N PRO A 48 17.11 -7.00 11.96
CA PRO A 48 18.33 -6.42 12.54
C PRO A 48 18.60 -5.00 12.04
N ILE A 49 18.25 -4.70 10.79
CA ILE A 49 18.39 -3.35 10.21
C ILE A 49 17.47 -2.35 10.92
N ASP A 50 16.25 -2.75 11.31
CA ASP A 50 15.31 -1.87 12.02
C ASP A 50 15.81 -1.60 13.44
N GLU A 51 16.34 -2.61 14.14
CA GLU A 51 16.96 -2.41 15.47
C GLU A 51 18.15 -1.44 15.42
N PHE A 52 19.02 -1.57 14.41
CA PHE A 52 20.15 -0.65 14.23
C PHE A 52 19.69 0.75 13.84
N LEU A 53 18.60 0.87 13.08
CA LEU A 53 18.04 2.17 12.69
C LEU A 53 17.44 2.90 13.89
N GLU A 54 16.76 2.22 14.81
CA GLU A 54 16.23 2.80 16.04
C GLU A 54 17.32 3.33 16.97
N GLN A 55 18.50 2.72 16.95
CA GLN A 55 19.66 3.12 17.75
C GLN A 55 20.50 4.23 17.09
N ALA A 56 20.28 4.50 15.80
CA ALA A 56 21.07 5.46 15.06
C ALA A 56 20.75 6.91 15.47
N THR A 57 21.77 7.76 15.54
CA THR A 57 21.56 9.19 15.80
C THR A 57 20.86 9.84 14.60
N PRO A 58 19.75 10.57 14.78
CA PRO A 58 19.05 11.24 13.68
C PRO A 58 19.96 12.20 12.90
N GLY A 59 19.94 12.12 11.57
CA GLY A 59 20.78 12.87 10.64
C GLY A 59 22.21 12.33 10.47
N SER A 60 22.60 11.28 11.22
CA SER A 60 23.95 10.72 11.13
C SER A 60 24.18 9.94 9.83
N SER A 61 25.45 9.78 9.43
CA SER A 61 25.80 8.94 8.28
C SER A 61 25.41 7.47 8.47
N GLU A 62 25.39 6.99 9.72
CA GLU A 62 24.95 5.63 10.06
C GLU A 62 23.46 5.44 9.78
N GLU A 63 22.61 6.39 10.18
CA GLU A 63 21.18 6.35 9.86
C GLU A 63 20.96 6.30 8.35
N HIS A 64 21.67 7.15 7.59
CA HIS A 64 21.57 7.16 6.12
C HIS A 64 22.01 5.81 5.51
N LEU A 65 23.07 5.19 6.05
CA LEU A 65 23.54 3.88 5.61
C LEU A 65 22.51 2.78 5.89
N TYR A 66 21.95 2.74 7.10
CA TYR A 66 20.92 1.76 7.46
C TYR A 66 19.66 1.93 6.60
N ARG A 67 19.23 3.16 6.32
CA ARG A 67 18.13 3.42 5.38
C ARG A 67 18.45 2.90 3.97
N CYS A 68 19.67 3.08 3.48
CA CYS A 68 20.09 2.52 2.19
C CYS A 68 20.09 0.98 2.20
N LEU A 69 20.57 0.35 3.28
CA LEU A 69 20.55 -1.11 3.42
C LEU A 69 19.12 -1.65 3.51
N GLN A 70 18.24 -0.97 4.23
CA GLN A 70 16.80 -1.29 4.31
C GLN A 70 16.18 -1.24 2.90
N LEU A 71 16.48 -0.20 2.11
CA LEU A 71 16.04 -0.11 0.72
C LEU A 71 16.55 -1.26 -0.15
N VAL A 72 17.78 -1.73 0.05
CA VAL A 72 18.33 -2.88 -0.67
C VAL A 72 17.65 -4.18 -0.22
N ASN A 73 17.53 -4.41 1.08
CA ASN A 73 16.87 -5.59 1.63
C ASN A 73 15.44 -5.72 1.08
N ASN A 74 14.69 -4.63 1.09
CA ASN A 74 13.31 -4.67 0.62
C ASN A 74 13.19 -4.87 -0.91
N LYS A 75 14.17 -4.41 -1.70
CA LYS A 75 14.26 -4.76 -3.13
C LYS A 75 14.55 -6.24 -3.33
N LEU A 76 15.41 -6.83 -2.52
CA LEU A 76 15.71 -8.25 -2.56
C LEU A 76 14.48 -9.07 -2.17
N ASP A 77 13.76 -8.70 -1.11
CA ASP A 77 12.51 -9.35 -0.72
C ASP A 77 11.48 -9.29 -1.85
N PHE A 78 11.30 -8.12 -2.48
CA PHE A 78 10.41 -7.99 -3.64
C PHE A 78 10.83 -8.88 -4.82
N LEU A 79 12.13 -8.94 -5.13
CA LEU A 79 12.66 -9.80 -6.19
C LEU A 79 12.49 -11.28 -5.83
N ILE A 80 12.66 -11.65 -4.56
CA ILE A 80 12.47 -13.02 -4.09
C ILE A 80 11.01 -13.43 -4.25
N GLU A 81 10.09 -12.57 -3.79
CA GLU A 81 8.64 -12.78 -3.93
C GLU A 81 8.18 -12.81 -5.41
N HIS A 82 8.86 -12.09 -6.31
CA HIS A 82 8.51 -12.06 -7.74
C HIS A 82 9.19 -13.13 -8.59
N ALA A 83 10.43 -13.51 -8.29
CA ALA A 83 11.23 -14.40 -9.11
C ALA A 83 11.12 -15.87 -8.68
N PHE A 84 10.89 -16.14 -7.40
CA PHE A 84 11.02 -17.50 -6.86
C PHE A 84 9.72 -18.11 -6.29
N LEU A 85 8.66 -17.32 -6.06
CA LEU A 85 7.36 -17.88 -5.70
C LEU A 85 6.61 -18.34 -6.97
N HIS A 86 6.77 -19.61 -7.29
CA HIS A 86 5.96 -20.33 -8.29
C HIS A 86 4.48 -20.41 -7.86
N PRO A 87 3.53 -20.47 -8.81
CA PRO A 87 2.08 -20.42 -8.58
C PRO A 87 1.53 -21.75 -8.05
N ASP A 88 2.18 -22.34 -7.06
CA ASP A 88 1.56 -23.43 -6.32
C ASP A 88 0.47 -22.84 -5.42
N ARG A 89 -0.58 -23.63 -5.12
CA ARG A 89 -1.97 -23.20 -4.83
C ARG A 89 -2.21 -22.28 -3.60
N SER A 90 -1.17 -21.71 -3.01
CA SER A 90 -1.20 -20.76 -1.90
C SER A 90 -0.52 -19.41 -2.21
N SER A 91 -0.07 -19.16 -3.44
CA SER A 91 0.49 -17.84 -3.78
C SER A 91 -0.59 -16.76 -3.67
N PRO A 92 -0.29 -15.60 -3.06
CA PRO A 92 -1.22 -14.48 -3.04
C PRO A 92 -1.56 -14.06 -4.48
N ALA A 93 -2.83 -13.75 -4.71
CA ALA A 93 -3.31 -13.24 -5.98
C ALA A 93 -2.73 -11.84 -6.22
N ARG A 94 -2.69 -11.43 -7.50
CA ARG A 94 -2.03 -10.19 -7.92
C ARG A 94 -3.04 -9.17 -8.43
N GLY A 95 -2.67 -7.90 -8.35
CA GLY A 95 -3.42 -6.79 -8.90
C GLY A 95 -2.57 -5.53 -8.98
N ASP A 96 -3.20 -4.43 -9.40
CA ASP A 96 -2.56 -3.12 -9.48
C ASP A 96 -3.40 -2.10 -8.73
N VAL A 97 -2.83 -1.44 -7.73
CA VAL A 97 -3.44 -0.28 -7.09
C VAL A 97 -3.53 0.83 -8.13
N ILE A 98 -4.74 1.35 -8.33
CA ILE A 98 -5.03 2.46 -9.26
C ILE A 98 -5.29 3.78 -8.52
N ASP A 99 -5.64 3.71 -7.24
CA ASP A 99 -6.03 4.87 -6.43
C ASP A 99 -5.82 4.55 -4.94
N ILE A 100 -5.16 5.42 -4.18
CA ILE A 100 -4.85 5.17 -2.76
C ILE A 100 -5.01 6.43 -1.90
N SER A 101 -5.33 6.23 -0.61
CA SER A 101 -5.21 7.21 0.48
C SER A 101 -4.97 6.53 1.82
N GLY A 102 -4.74 7.33 2.86
CA GLY A 102 -4.61 6.84 4.25
C GLY A 102 -5.84 6.16 4.84
N SER A 103 -6.95 6.02 4.10
CA SER A 103 -8.18 5.35 4.55
C SER A 103 -8.62 4.17 3.68
N GLY A 104 -8.02 3.98 2.50
CA GLY A 104 -8.52 3.00 1.55
C GLY A 104 -7.90 3.13 0.18
N LEU A 105 -8.04 2.07 -0.61
CA LEU A 105 -7.49 1.99 -1.95
C LEU A 105 -8.49 1.37 -2.94
N LYS A 106 -8.20 1.55 -4.22
CA LYS A 106 -8.82 0.80 -5.30
C LYS A 106 -7.73 0.09 -6.07
N PHE A 107 -7.99 -1.16 -6.43
CA PHE A 107 -7.09 -1.93 -7.27
C PHE A 107 -7.85 -2.70 -8.34
N THR A 108 -7.14 -3.11 -9.38
CA THR A 108 -7.65 -3.98 -10.43
C THR A 108 -7.11 -5.39 -10.27
N CYS A 109 -7.95 -6.41 -10.48
CA CYS A 109 -7.58 -7.82 -10.47
C CYS A 109 -8.40 -8.62 -11.47
N ARG A 110 -8.02 -9.89 -11.69
CA ARG A 110 -8.76 -10.81 -12.57
C ARG A 110 -9.80 -11.64 -11.84
N ASP A 111 -9.61 -11.84 -10.53
CA ASP A 111 -10.46 -12.68 -9.71
C ASP A 111 -11.62 -11.89 -9.10
N HIS A 112 -12.80 -12.51 -9.07
CA HIS A 112 -13.94 -11.98 -8.34
C HIS A 112 -13.70 -12.16 -6.84
N ILE A 113 -13.94 -11.09 -6.08
CA ILE A 113 -13.87 -11.09 -4.62
C ILE A 113 -15.29 -10.82 -4.10
N PRO A 114 -15.77 -11.39 -2.99
CA PRO A 114 -17.06 -10.97 -2.45
C PRO A 114 -16.97 -9.62 -1.69
N GLU A 115 -17.98 -8.76 -1.82
CA GLU A 115 -18.12 -7.59 -0.93
C GLU A 115 -18.21 -8.03 0.55
N GLY A 116 -17.64 -7.24 1.46
CA GLY A 116 -17.50 -7.56 2.89
C GLY A 116 -16.35 -8.52 3.21
N SER A 117 -15.63 -9.03 2.21
CA SER A 117 -14.42 -9.84 2.45
C SER A 117 -13.32 -9.00 3.08
N LEU A 118 -12.61 -9.57 4.05
CA LEU A 118 -11.37 -9.00 4.56
C LEU A 118 -10.20 -9.54 3.75
N LEU A 119 -9.38 -8.62 3.25
CA LEU A 119 -8.20 -8.92 2.47
C LEU A 119 -6.96 -8.55 3.27
N LYS A 120 -5.97 -9.44 3.25
CA LYS A 120 -4.59 -9.09 3.57
C LYS A 120 -3.94 -8.60 2.29
N LEU A 121 -3.38 -7.40 2.34
CA LEU A 121 -2.82 -6.67 1.21
C LEU A 121 -1.35 -6.38 1.47
N ASP A 122 -0.52 -6.66 0.47
CA ASP A 122 0.91 -6.46 0.49
C ASP A 122 1.32 -5.69 -0.77
N LEU A 123 1.87 -4.49 -0.60
CA LEU A 123 2.35 -3.68 -1.72
C LEU A 123 3.70 -3.06 -1.43
N VAL A 124 4.42 -2.71 -2.49
CA VAL A 124 5.70 -2.04 -2.40
C VAL A 124 5.62 -0.65 -3.00
N ILE A 125 5.94 0.39 -2.22
CA ILE A 125 6.00 1.77 -2.71
C ILE A 125 7.48 2.18 -2.86
N PRO A 126 8.00 2.33 -4.10
CA PRO A 126 9.44 2.55 -4.32
C PRO A 126 9.98 3.88 -3.78
N THR A 127 9.10 4.85 -3.49
CA THR A 127 9.47 6.22 -3.13
C THR A 127 9.42 6.50 -1.62
N THR A 128 9.13 5.49 -0.79
CA THR A 128 9.03 5.63 0.66
C THR A 128 10.17 4.91 1.38
N SER A 129 10.53 5.41 2.56
CA SER A 129 11.45 4.73 3.48
C SER A 129 10.89 3.38 3.94
N ARG A 130 9.56 3.29 4.09
CA ARG A 130 8.84 2.03 4.26
C ARG A 130 8.48 1.44 2.91
N TYR A 131 9.36 0.59 2.42
CA TYR A 131 9.27 0.03 1.07
C TYR A 131 8.13 -0.97 0.93
N GLN A 132 7.85 -1.75 1.98
CA GLN A 132 6.78 -2.74 2.02
C GLN A 132 5.68 -2.28 2.98
N LEU A 133 4.45 -2.25 2.48
CA LEU A 133 3.27 -1.92 3.24
C LEU A 133 2.38 -3.15 3.33
N GLU A 134 2.06 -3.51 4.57
CA GLU A 134 1.11 -4.55 4.90
C GLU A 134 -0.12 -3.89 5.51
N MET A 135 -1.31 -4.27 5.05
CA MET A 135 -2.55 -3.76 5.59
C MET A 135 -3.66 -4.79 5.47
N ILE A 136 -4.66 -4.66 6.34
CA ILE A 136 -5.91 -5.40 6.25
C ILE A 136 -6.98 -4.45 5.80
N SER A 137 -7.73 -4.83 4.77
CA SER A 137 -8.80 -4.00 4.22
C SER A 137 -10.07 -4.79 3.98
N GLU A 138 -11.20 -4.13 4.19
CA GLU A 138 -12.52 -4.64 3.87
C GLU A 138 -12.91 -4.23 2.45
N VAL A 139 -13.40 -5.18 1.66
CA VAL A 139 -13.98 -4.89 0.34
C VAL A 139 -15.33 -4.21 0.53
N VAL A 140 -15.43 -2.95 0.12
CA VAL A 140 -16.65 -2.14 0.28
C VAL A 140 -17.43 -1.97 -1.01
N ARG A 141 -16.82 -2.24 -2.17
CA ARG A 141 -17.48 -2.15 -3.47
C ARG A 141 -16.70 -2.87 -4.56
N ILE A 142 -17.42 -3.50 -5.49
CA ILE A 142 -16.81 -4.14 -6.67
C ILE A 142 -17.50 -3.69 -7.95
N GLU A 143 -16.68 -3.41 -8.97
CA GLU A 143 -17.13 -3.06 -10.31
C GLU A 143 -16.55 -4.04 -11.32
N THR A 144 -17.40 -4.70 -12.10
CA THR A 144 -16.96 -5.53 -13.24
C THR A 144 -16.44 -4.62 -14.35
N ARG A 145 -15.31 -5.00 -14.96
CA ARG A 145 -14.72 -4.34 -16.12
C ARG A 145 -14.44 -5.34 -17.23
N MET A 146 -14.18 -4.83 -18.43
CA MET A 146 -13.68 -5.69 -19.51
C MET A 146 -12.34 -6.31 -19.09
N GLY A 147 -12.32 -7.62 -18.89
CA GLY A 147 -11.12 -8.37 -18.52
C GLY A 147 -10.80 -8.47 -17.03
N GLY A 148 -11.72 -8.09 -16.12
CA GLY A 148 -11.53 -8.29 -14.68
C GLY A 148 -12.44 -7.44 -13.81
N TYR A 149 -11.93 -7.06 -12.64
CA TYR A 149 -12.67 -6.32 -11.61
C TYR A 149 -11.88 -5.10 -11.13
N THR A 150 -12.61 -4.09 -10.69
CA THR A 150 -12.09 -3.03 -9.83
C THR A 150 -12.67 -3.18 -8.45
N VAL A 151 -11.80 -3.30 -7.46
CA VAL A 151 -12.16 -3.56 -6.07
C VAL A 151 -11.83 -2.30 -5.27
N ALA A 152 -12.82 -1.75 -4.57
CA ALA A 152 -12.62 -0.66 -3.64
C ALA A 152 -12.60 -1.21 -2.21
N CYS A 153 -11.58 -0.81 -1.46
CA CYS A 153 -11.28 -1.31 -0.14
C CYS A 153 -11.16 -0.18 0.88
N LYS A 154 -11.67 -0.41 2.08
CA LYS A 154 -11.46 0.43 3.26
C LYS A 154 -10.38 -0.21 4.14
N ILE A 155 -9.40 0.56 4.55
CA ILE A 155 -8.35 0.08 5.47
C ILE A 155 -8.99 -0.14 6.86
N MET A 156 -8.82 -1.35 7.37
CA MET A 156 -9.25 -1.78 8.70
C MET A 156 -8.10 -1.79 9.69
N GLU A 157 -6.90 -2.19 9.22
CA GLU A 157 -5.69 -2.23 10.02
C GLU A 157 -4.48 -1.86 9.16
N ILE A 158 -3.59 -1.04 9.70
CA ILE A 158 -2.30 -0.65 9.09
C ILE A 158 -1.43 -0.04 10.19
N ASP A 159 -0.13 -0.30 10.14
CA ASP A 159 0.83 0.42 10.99
C ASP A 159 0.79 1.94 10.72
N GLU A 160 0.92 2.76 11.75
CA GLU A 160 0.73 4.21 11.60
C GLU A 160 1.84 4.85 10.75
N GLY A 161 3.10 4.41 10.89
CA GLY A 161 4.17 4.90 10.03
C GLY A 161 3.99 4.45 8.57
N ALA A 162 3.40 3.28 8.35
CA ALA A 162 2.98 2.84 7.01
C ALA A 162 1.84 3.74 6.47
N ARG A 163 0.88 4.14 7.30
CA ARG A 163 -0.18 5.10 6.92
C ARG A 163 0.39 6.46 6.56
N GLU A 164 1.30 6.99 7.37
CA GLU A 164 2.00 8.26 7.10
C GLU A 164 2.77 8.21 5.77
N SER A 165 3.44 7.09 5.49
CA SER A 165 4.15 6.88 4.23
C SER A 165 3.21 6.95 3.01
N ILE A 166 2.00 6.39 3.10
CA ILE A 166 0.98 6.53 2.06
C ILE A 166 0.57 7.99 1.89
N VAL A 167 0.33 8.69 3.00
CA VAL A 167 -0.09 10.09 3.01
C VAL A 167 0.97 10.96 2.32
N ASP A 168 2.25 10.77 2.64
CA ASP A 168 3.37 11.50 2.04
C ASP A 168 3.47 11.28 0.53
N VAL A 169 3.33 10.04 0.07
CA VAL A 169 3.35 9.69 -1.36
C VAL A 169 2.21 10.36 -2.10
N VAL A 170 1.00 10.31 -1.53
CA VAL A 170 -0.17 10.98 -2.09
C VAL A 170 0.08 12.47 -2.22
N PHE A 171 0.64 13.13 -1.19
CA PHE A 171 0.97 14.55 -1.24
C PHE A 171 2.08 14.86 -2.25
N GLN A 172 3.12 14.04 -2.34
CA GLN A 172 4.17 14.21 -3.34
C GLN A 172 3.63 14.08 -4.77
N LYS A 173 2.79 13.07 -5.02
CA LYS A 173 2.14 12.85 -6.31
C LYS A 173 1.24 14.02 -6.70
N GLN A 174 0.40 14.50 -5.79
CA GLN A 174 -0.44 15.67 -6.04
C GLN A 174 0.37 16.93 -6.36
N ARG A 175 1.44 17.20 -5.61
CA ARG A 175 2.34 18.33 -5.89
C ARG A 175 2.96 18.22 -7.28
N LYS A 176 3.33 17.01 -7.71
CA LYS A 176 3.86 16.76 -9.06
C LYS A 176 2.79 17.02 -10.13
N ASP A 177 1.58 16.50 -9.94
CA ASP A 177 0.50 16.64 -10.92
C ASP A 177 0.07 18.10 -11.12
N ILE A 178 0.03 18.90 -10.05
CA ILE A 178 -0.25 20.35 -10.11
C ILE A 178 0.84 21.10 -10.90
N ARG A 179 2.11 20.71 -10.73
CA ARG A 179 3.22 21.32 -11.48
C ARG A 179 3.13 20.98 -12.96
N THR A 180 2.87 19.72 -13.29
CA THR A 180 2.74 19.27 -14.69
C THR A 180 1.55 19.92 -15.38
N SER A 181 0.39 20.04 -14.71
CA SER A 181 -0.78 20.66 -15.33
C SER A 181 -0.61 22.15 -15.64
N ARG A 182 0.11 22.90 -14.77
CA ARG A 182 0.45 24.30 -15.03
C ARG A 182 1.36 24.46 -16.25
N GLN A 183 2.37 23.60 -16.37
CA GLN A 183 3.31 23.66 -17.48
C GLN A 183 2.63 23.35 -18.83
N VAL A 184 1.74 22.35 -18.88
CA VAL A 184 0.93 22.04 -20.08
C VAL A 184 0.01 23.21 -20.46
N GLN A 185 -0.53 23.93 -19.48
CA GLN A 185 -1.38 25.10 -19.71
C GLN A 185 -0.59 26.30 -20.27
N GLU A 186 0.63 26.51 -19.80
CA GLU A 186 1.53 27.56 -20.29
C GLU A 186 2.01 27.28 -21.72
N ASP A 187 2.38 26.04 -22.03
CA ASP A 187 2.81 25.63 -23.37
C ASP A 187 1.66 25.70 -24.40
N SER A 188 0.43 25.39 -23.98
CA SER A 188 -0.77 25.48 -24.84
C SER A 188 -1.21 26.91 -25.12
N ASN A 189 -0.88 27.87 -24.24
CA ASN A 189 -1.19 29.29 -24.42
C ASN A 189 -0.08 30.05 -25.19
N ALA A 190 1.05 29.40 -25.44
CA ALA A 190 2.20 29.95 -26.18
C ALA A 190 2.20 29.59 -27.67
N HIS A 191 1.22 28.81 -28.15
CA HIS A 191 0.95 28.47 -29.56
C HIS A 191 -0.40 29.01 -30.01
#